data_AF-K2H3J5-F1
#
_entry.id   AF-K2H3J5-F1
#
_cell.length_a   1.000
_cell.length_b   1.000
_cell.length_c   1.000
_cell.angle_alpha   90.00
_cell.angle_beta   90.00
_cell.angle_gamma   90.00
#
_symmetry.space_group_name_H-M   'P 1'
#
loop_
_entity.id
_entity.type
_entity.pdbx_description
1 polymer ?
#
loop_
_entity_poly.entity_id
_entity_poly.type
_entity_poly.pdbx_seq_one_letter_code
_entity_poly.pdbx_strand_id
1 'polypeptide(L)'
;MKFNRPMVLLTDIGGLGKCQEMLNNVMMEIRKIVLRKGCCLLPVECGGRIMEYMEMVYISCDVDINRVIKDASFYCISSVADQIKEMNKTIMEWVRDGTDITNFKNISFQDNLEKLKRDLDARKPCVVFATLASFSVGSISRDVLLKICRDKRNGIIFLEPPQKGTVASEIEEFANPMNQKTSVKVDVWHTEDYTEEELKEIEALKEQKAKEENENKEHQIEEEKVQEKEIEEIEEIEEESEEDKKTMWQIKTDLYEDDLEDVGGLFPFFHNKVETTVYGDISTFKIEMSVEEPLLGNKDVDEVNEIEDYPRKYVKEEEELIISCTVASYDVSAEMETTKIRSIIARLIPRNLVFVSALEPNGIEWFKQNLPHSNIYGFNNTEIMTTVCPVTPSETFTIDDSLLTVMKLNHFKEFNLGPIDAKVEDGTLLPITRQQRKRHESVYIGELPIKVLTKAIETENIDVKIVNGTIVCANGTITVSKEPSDVPKFIVRGRMNKAFFKVRKIVAEQFCIL
;
A
#
# COMPACT_ATOMS: atom_id res chain seq x y z
N MET A 1 16.44 -0.03 -7.91
CA MET A 1 15.68 0.66 -8.98
C MET A 1 15.69 2.15 -8.70
N LYS A 2 15.98 3.00 -9.68
CA LYS A 2 15.73 4.45 -9.58
C LYS A 2 14.37 4.71 -10.24
N PHE A 3 13.34 4.99 -9.44
CA PHE A 3 12.06 5.44 -10.00
C PHE A 3 12.26 6.83 -10.60
N ASN A 4 12.28 6.91 -11.92
CA ASN A 4 12.41 8.17 -12.64
C ASN A 4 11.12 8.40 -13.41
N ARG A 5 10.35 9.41 -12.97
CA ARG A 5 9.10 9.86 -13.60
C ARG A 5 8.09 8.74 -13.92
N PRO A 6 7.44 8.15 -12.90
CA PRO A 6 6.49 7.07 -13.12
C PRO A 6 5.26 7.53 -13.93
N MET A 7 4.69 6.59 -14.70
CA MET A 7 3.46 6.83 -15.48
C MET A 7 2.26 7.06 -14.56
N VAL A 8 2.13 6.23 -13.53
CA VAL A 8 1.11 6.34 -12.48
C VAL A 8 1.81 6.23 -11.14
N LEU A 9 1.51 7.14 -10.22
CA LEU A 9 1.92 7.07 -8.82
C LEU A 9 0.68 7.00 -7.95
N LEU A 10 0.47 5.86 -7.32
CA LEU A 10 -0.54 5.66 -6.28
C LEU A 10 0.10 5.97 -4.93
N THR A 11 -0.47 6.89 -4.17
CA THR A 11 0.11 7.32 -2.88
C THR A 11 -0.98 7.79 -1.91
N ASP A 12 -0.63 7.89 -0.64
CA ASP A 12 -1.37 8.70 0.33
C ASP A 12 -0.88 10.16 0.32
N ILE A 13 -1.40 10.98 1.22
CA ILE A 13 -0.99 12.38 1.44
C ILE A 13 0.03 12.52 2.58
N GLY A 14 0.38 11.43 3.24
CA GLY A 14 1.18 11.39 4.45
C GLY A 14 0.46 11.92 5.69
N GLY A 15 1.12 11.73 6.83
CA GLY A 15 0.61 12.08 8.14
C GLY A 15 1.26 13.30 8.76
N LEU A 16 1.05 13.46 10.06
CA LEU A 16 1.61 14.55 10.88
C LEU A 16 3.14 14.52 10.89
N GLY A 17 3.76 13.34 10.83
CA GLY A 17 5.22 13.18 10.78
C GLY A 17 5.96 13.68 12.02
N LYS A 18 5.28 13.77 13.18
CA LYS A 18 5.81 14.27 14.46
C LYS A 18 6.12 13.18 15.48
N CYS A 19 6.45 11.98 15.01
CA CYS A 19 6.64 10.79 15.85
C CYS A 19 7.54 11.04 17.08
N GLN A 20 8.68 11.72 16.93
CA GLN A 20 9.60 11.97 18.05
C GLN A 20 9.03 12.92 19.13
N GLU A 21 8.33 13.98 18.71
CA GLU A 21 7.69 14.92 19.64
C GLU A 21 6.56 14.23 20.40
N MET A 22 5.75 13.46 19.68
CA MET A 22 4.64 12.69 20.25
C MET A 22 5.13 11.59 21.19
N LEU A 23 6.23 10.90 20.86
CA LEU A 23 6.84 9.90 21.72
C LEU A 23 7.30 10.49 23.06
N ASN A 24 7.88 11.69 23.06
CA ASN A 24 8.24 12.36 24.31
C ASN A 24 7.01 12.61 25.19
N ASN A 25 5.88 13.00 24.61
CA ASN A 25 4.63 13.19 25.34
C ASN A 25 4.07 11.87 25.89
N VAL A 26 4.11 10.79 25.08
CA VAL A 26 3.76 9.42 25.52
C VAL A 26 4.61 9.04 26.74
N MET A 27 5.93 9.19 26.66
CA MET A 27 6.83 8.85 27.77
C MET A 27 6.55 9.67 29.04
N MET A 28 6.20 10.95 28.89
CA MET A 28 5.79 11.79 30.03
C MET A 28 4.51 11.27 30.70
N GLU A 29 3.51 10.83 29.94
CA GLU A 29 2.28 10.27 30.49
C GLU A 29 2.49 8.90 31.14
N ILE A 30 3.25 8.00 30.49
CA ILE A 30 3.64 6.70 31.09
C ILE A 30 4.32 6.95 32.44
N ARG A 31 5.27 7.89 32.49
CA ARG A 31 5.97 8.25 33.74
C ARG A 31 5.01 8.71 34.83
N LYS A 32 4.02 9.57 34.50
CA LYS A 32 3.03 10.05 35.48
C LYS A 32 2.19 8.90 36.05
N ILE A 33 1.80 7.94 35.21
CA ILE A 33 1.03 6.75 35.62
C ILE A 33 1.87 5.84 36.52
N VAL A 34 3.10 5.53 36.11
CA VAL A 34 4.02 4.67 36.88
C VAL A 34 4.38 5.28 38.24
N LEU A 35 4.59 6.60 38.31
CA LEU A 35 4.85 7.31 39.58
C LEU A 35 3.69 7.18 40.59
N ARG A 36 2.46 7.05 40.11
CA ARG A 36 1.26 6.81 40.95
C ARG A 36 1.08 5.34 41.32
N LYS A 37 2.02 4.47 40.94
CA LYS A 37 1.92 3.00 41.04
C LYS A 37 0.66 2.46 40.33
N GLY A 38 0.32 3.06 39.20
CA GLY A 38 -0.77 2.60 38.33
C GLY A 38 -0.28 1.71 37.21
N CYS A 39 -1.22 1.12 36.48
CA CYS A 39 -0.97 0.40 35.25
C CYS A 39 -1.27 1.28 34.03
N CYS A 40 -0.37 1.26 33.05
CA CYS A 40 -0.52 1.94 31.77
C CYS A 40 -0.88 0.92 30.69
N LEU A 41 -2.06 1.06 30.09
CA LEU A 41 -2.49 0.26 28.94
C LEU A 41 -2.15 0.99 27.64
N LEU A 42 -1.44 0.29 26.76
CA LEU A 42 -1.10 0.69 25.41
C LEU A 42 -1.82 -0.27 24.45
N PRO A 43 -3.04 0.06 24.01
CA PRO A 43 -3.77 -0.77 23.05
C PRO A 43 -3.11 -0.62 21.67
N VAL A 44 -2.72 -1.75 21.07
CA VAL A 44 -1.92 -1.80 19.84
C VAL A 44 -2.43 -2.91 18.93
N GLU A 45 -2.23 -2.77 17.62
CA GLU A 45 -2.58 -3.83 16.69
C GLU A 45 -1.55 -4.96 16.70
N CYS A 46 -2.02 -6.19 16.45
CA CYS A 46 -1.21 -7.42 16.50
C CYS A 46 -0.19 -7.56 15.33
N GLY A 47 -0.12 -6.56 14.44
CA GLY A 47 0.77 -6.55 13.28
C GLY A 47 2.20 -6.11 13.60
N GLY A 48 2.98 -5.80 12.55
CA GLY A 48 4.41 -5.47 12.68
C GLY A 48 4.74 -4.27 13.57
N ARG A 49 3.78 -3.37 13.83
CA ARG A 49 4.02 -2.14 14.60
C ARG A 49 4.07 -2.33 16.11
N ILE A 50 3.51 -3.41 16.66
CA ILE A 50 3.62 -3.69 18.10
C ILE A 50 5.08 -3.71 18.56
N MET A 51 5.96 -4.25 17.71
CA MET A 51 7.39 -4.36 18.00
C MET A 51 8.12 -3.04 17.92
N GLU A 52 7.79 -2.25 16.90
CA GLU A 52 8.27 -0.88 16.79
C GLU A 52 7.90 -0.09 18.06
N TYR A 53 6.65 -0.18 18.52
CA TYR A 53 6.20 0.51 19.72
C TYR A 53 6.85 0.02 21.00
N MET A 54 6.97 -1.30 21.17
CA MET A 54 7.66 -1.88 22.30
C MET A 54 9.11 -1.39 22.37
N GLU A 55 9.83 -1.44 21.25
CA GLU A 55 11.22 -0.99 21.17
C GLU A 55 11.35 0.53 21.38
N MET A 56 10.47 1.33 20.76
CA MET A 56 10.46 2.79 20.93
C MET A 56 10.28 3.19 22.39
N VAL A 57 9.31 2.58 23.08
CA VAL A 57 9.06 2.85 24.51
C VAL A 57 10.23 2.34 25.35
N TYR A 58 10.73 1.14 25.06
CA TYR A 58 11.79 0.50 25.84
C TYR A 58 13.13 1.24 25.74
N ILE A 59 13.59 1.59 24.53
CA ILE A 59 14.79 2.43 24.33
C ILE A 59 14.63 3.78 25.03
N SER A 60 13.44 4.38 24.95
CA SER A 60 13.18 5.69 25.57
C SER A 60 13.21 5.64 27.10
N CYS A 61 13.19 4.46 27.72
CA CYS A 61 13.36 4.27 29.16
C CYS A 61 14.83 4.40 29.60
N ASP A 62 15.81 4.29 28.69
CA ASP A 62 17.25 4.39 29.00
C ASP A 62 17.68 5.82 29.37
N VAL A 63 16.87 6.81 29.00
CA VAL A 63 17.08 8.21 29.37
C VAL A 63 16.87 8.39 30.87
N ASP A 64 17.80 9.08 31.56
CA ASP A 64 17.79 9.25 33.04
C ASP A 64 16.43 9.70 33.62
N ILE A 65 15.71 10.55 32.87
CA ILE A 65 14.40 11.09 33.25
C ILE A 65 13.33 9.99 33.33
N ASN A 66 13.45 8.95 32.52
CA ASN A 66 12.50 7.85 32.34
C ASN A 66 12.93 6.57 33.05
N ARG A 67 14.04 6.58 33.79
CA ARG A 67 14.58 5.39 34.46
C ARG A 67 13.59 4.74 35.43
N VAL A 68 12.72 5.53 36.05
CA VAL A 68 11.62 5.04 36.93
C VAL A 68 10.66 4.11 36.19
N ILE A 69 10.51 4.28 34.87
CA ILE A 69 9.65 3.42 34.04
C ILE A 69 10.27 2.02 33.92
N LYS A 70 11.60 1.88 33.92
CA LYS A 70 12.27 0.57 33.89
C LYS A 70 12.01 -0.29 35.11
N ASP A 71 11.65 0.33 36.24
CA ASP A 71 11.33 -0.39 37.48
C ASP A 71 9.91 -1.00 37.43
N ALA A 72 9.10 -0.64 36.43
CA ALA A 72 7.78 -1.23 36.21
C ALA A 72 7.86 -2.58 35.49
N SER A 73 6.85 -3.43 35.70
CA SER A 73 6.71 -4.68 34.95
C SER A 73 6.19 -4.39 33.54
N PHE A 74 6.87 -4.88 32.51
CA PHE A 74 6.42 -4.77 31.12
C PHE A 74 5.76 -6.06 30.64
N TYR A 75 4.59 -5.92 30.03
CA TYR A 75 3.79 -7.03 29.52
C TYR A 75 3.43 -6.80 28.05
N CYS A 76 3.57 -7.83 27.23
CA CYS A 76 2.97 -7.91 25.91
C CYS A 76 1.97 -9.05 25.93
N ILE A 77 0.68 -8.73 25.93
CA ILE A 77 -0.40 -9.71 26.08
C ILE A 77 -1.18 -9.81 24.77
N SER A 78 -1.14 -11.00 24.17
CA SER A 78 -1.84 -11.34 22.93
C SER A 78 -2.10 -12.83 22.88
N SER A 79 -3.22 -13.26 22.31
CA SER A 79 -3.50 -14.69 22.06
C SER A 79 -2.42 -15.36 21.20
N VAL A 80 -1.67 -14.57 20.43
CA VAL A 80 -0.57 -15.03 19.58
C VAL A 80 0.80 -14.49 20.02
N ALA A 81 0.98 -14.22 21.32
CA ALA A 81 2.21 -13.62 21.85
C ALA A 81 3.49 -14.41 21.53
N ASP A 82 3.42 -15.75 21.51
CA ASP A 82 4.57 -16.59 21.15
C ASP A 82 4.92 -16.50 19.67
N GLN A 83 3.92 -16.49 18.79
CA GLN A 83 4.12 -16.32 17.34
C GLN A 83 4.76 -14.96 17.03
N ILE A 84 4.28 -13.92 17.69
CA ILE A 84 4.84 -12.57 17.63
C ILE A 84 6.33 -12.58 17.99
N LYS A 85 6.71 -13.31 19.04
CA LYS A 85 8.11 -13.42 19.49
C LYS A 85 8.98 -14.24 18.54
N GLU A 86 8.42 -15.26 17.87
CA GLU A 86 9.14 -16.06 16.88
C GLU A 86 9.35 -15.30 15.56
N MET A 87 8.31 -14.62 15.07
CA MET A 87 8.40 -13.76 13.88
C MET A 87 9.51 -12.72 13.99
N ASN A 88 9.75 -12.18 15.18
CA ASN A 88 10.85 -11.23 15.38
C ASN A 88 12.21 -11.79 15.00
N LYS A 89 12.45 -13.08 15.24
CA LYS A 89 13.74 -13.70 14.92
C LYS A 89 13.91 -13.86 13.42
N THR A 90 12.83 -14.07 12.68
CA THR A 90 12.87 -14.30 11.24
C THR A 90 12.96 -13.00 10.45
N ILE A 91 12.33 -11.92 10.93
CA ILE A 91 12.32 -10.63 10.22
C ILE A 91 13.58 -9.77 10.41
N MET A 92 14.57 -10.23 11.19
CA MET A 92 15.77 -9.43 11.51
C MET A 92 16.55 -8.96 10.29
N GLU A 93 16.53 -9.71 9.19
CA GLU A 93 17.17 -9.30 7.92
C GLU A 93 16.49 -8.08 7.26
N TRP A 94 15.23 -7.80 7.60
CA TRP A 94 14.46 -6.67 7.11
C TRP A 94 14.56 -5.45 8.04
N VAL A 95 15.21 -5.61 9.19
CA VAL A 95 15.42 -4.55 10.18
C VAL A 95 16.68 -3.76 9.81
N ARG A 96 16.64 -2.45 10.06
CA ARG A 96 17.79 -1.57 9.86
C ARG A 96 19.01 -2.07 10.66
N ASP A 97 20.17 -2.11 10.02
CA ASP A 97 21.46 -2.42 10.64
C ASP A 97 21.65 -1.69 11.97
N GLY A 98 21.96 -2.45 13.02
CA GLY A 98 22.26 -1.93 14.37
C GLY A 98 21.04 -1.80 15.30
N THR A 99 19.82 -2.09 14.85
CA THR A 99 18.65 -2.23 15.74
C THR A 99 18.45 -3.70 16.10
N ASP A 100 18.37 -4.03 17.39
CA ASP A 100 18.12 -5.40 17.89
C ASP A 100 16.74 -5.51 18.55
N ILE A 101 15.73 -5.78 17.72
CA ILE A 101 14.34 -5.98 18.17
C ILE A 101 14.09 -7.36 18.80
N THR A 102 15.11 -8.17 19.05
CA THR A 102 14.96 -9.48 19.71
C THR A 102 15.23 -9.42 21.21
N ASN A 103 15.86 -8.34 21.69
CA ASN A 103 16.40 -8.24 23.03
C ASN A 103 15.41 -7.64 24.05
N PHE A 104 14.16 -8.13 24.06
CA PHE A 104 13.14 -7.75 25.04
C PHE A 104 13.29 -8.51 26.37
N LYS A 105 14.47 -8.48 26.99
CA LYS A 105 14.74 -9.26 28.22
C LYS A 105 13.79 -8.95 29.38
N ASN A 106 13.28 -7.72 29.43
CA ASN A 106 12.44 -7.23 30.53
C ASN A 106 10.94 -7.21 30.20
N ILE A 107 10.54 -7.62 28.99
CA ILE A 107 9.13 -7.69 28.60
C ILE A 107 8.66 -9.13 28.66
N SER A 108 7.62 -9.38 29.44
CA SER A 108 6.98 -10.69 29.52
C SER A 108 5.91 -10.81 28.42
N PHE A 109 6.15 -11.69 27.46
CA PHE A 109 5.15 -12.14 26.49
C PHE A 109 4.21 -13.14 27.16
N GLN A 110 2.90 -12.96 27.02
CA GLN A 110 1.87 -13.80 27.62
C GLN A 110 0.65 -13.92 26.69
N ASP A 111 0.03 -15.09 26.72
CA ASP A 111 -1.25 -15.39 26.07
C ASP A 111 -2.47 -15.11 26.97
N ASN A 112 -2.26 -15.15 28.28
CA ASN A 112 -3.29 -14.98 29.30
C ASN A 112 -3.06 -13.78 30.22
N LEU A 113 -4.10 -13.41 30.97
CA LEU A 113 -4.06 -12.27 31.89
C LEU A 113 -3.65 -12.64 33.33
N GLU A 114 -3.34 -13.90 33.66
CA GLU A 114 -3.22 -14.31 35.07
C GLU A 114 -2.12 -13.58 35.83
N LYS A 115 -0.93 -13.51 35.25
CA LYS A 115 0.22 -12.85 35.88
C LYS A 115 -0.01 -11.34 35.97
N LEU A 116 -0.64 -10.73 34.96
CA LEU A 116 -1.08 -9.34 35.03
C LEU A 116 -2.09 -9.12 36.16
N LYS A 117 -3.10 -9.99 36.31
CA LYS A 117 -4.10 -9.90 37.40
C LYS A 117 -3.40 -9.89 38.78
N ARG A 118 -2.47 -10.82 39.02
CA ARG A 118 -1.70 -10.88 40.28
C ARG A 118 -0.93 -9.59 40.56
N ASP A 119 -0.30 -9.00 39.55
CA ASP A 119 0.47 -7.76 39.71
C ASP A 119 -0.44 -6.51 39.88
N LEU A 120 -1.59 -6.48 39.21
CA LEU A 120 -2.63 -5.46 39.40
C LEU A 120 -3.17 -5.48 40.84
N ASP A 121 -3.50 -6.67 41.36
CA ASP A 121 -3.97 -6.87 42.73
C ASP A 121 -2.88 -6.49 43.76
N ALA A 122 -1.62 -6.81 43.46
CA ALA A 122 -0.46 -6.39 44.25
C ALA A 122 -0.10 -4.91 44.12
N ARG A 123 -0.83 -4.13 43.29
CA ARG A 123 -0.61 -2.71 43.03
C ARG A 123 0.82 -2.38 42.58
N LYS A 124 1.43 -3.28 41.80
CA LYS A 124 2.72 -3.01 41.17
C LYS A 124 2.50 -2.14 39.92
N PRO A 125 3.39 -1.16 39.64
CA PRO A 125 3.33 -0.43 38.40
C PRO A 125 3.58 -1.36 37.21
N CYS A 126 2.71 -1.29 36.20
CA CYS A 126 2.85 -2.07 34.97
C CYS A 126 2.67 -1.21 33.73
N VAL A 127 3.34 -1.61 32.65
CA VAL A 127 3.12 -1.11 31.29
C VAL A 127 2.71 -2.30 30.44
N VAL A 128 1.52 -2.25 29.86
CA VAL A 128 0.89 -3.37 29.17
C VAL A 128 0.61 -2.99 27.73
N PHE A 129 1.26 -3.68 26.79
CA PHE A 129 0.90 -3.71 25.39
C PHE A 129 -0.15 -4.82 25.21
N ALA A 130 -1.36 -4.45 24.80
CA ALA A 130 -2.45 -5.40 24.60
C ALA A 130 -2.98 -5.32 23.17
N THR A 131 -3.24 -6.48 22.57
CA THR A 131 -3.65 -6.53 21.17
C THR A 131 -5.11 -6.13 20.93
N LEU A 132 -5.34 -5.59 19.72
CA LEU A 132 -6.59 -5.00 19.20
C LEU A 132 -6.85 -3.61 19.79
N ALA A 133 -6.55 -2.57 19.03
CA ALA A 133 -6.67 -1.19 19.48
C ALA A 133 -8.11 -0.69 19.51
N SER A 134 -9.03 -1.36 18.80
CA SER A 134 -10.46 -1.03 18.72
C SER A 134 -11.26 -1.31 20.00
N PHE A 135 -10.69 -2.05 20.95
CA PHE A 135 -11.41 -2.67 22.08
C PHE A 135 -12.61 -3.53 21.64
N SER A 136 -12.48 -4.28 20.55
CA SER A 136 -13.53 -5.22 20.10
C SER A 136 -13.87 -6.26 21.18
N VAL A 137 -15.06 -6.84 21.09
CA VAL A 137 -15.50 -7.93 21.98
C VAL A 137 -14.52 -9.11 21.91
N GLY A 138 -14.23 -9.73 23.06
CA GLY A 138 -13.30 -10.86 23.16
C GLY A 138 -11.83 -10.50 23.01
N SER A 139 -11.50 -9.21 22.88
CA SER A 139 -10.12 -8.76 22.84
C SER A 139 -9.48 -8.67 24.22
N ILE A 140 -8.20 -9.01 24.30
CA ILE A 140 -7.39 -8.88 25.52
C ILE A 140 -7.29 -7.42 25.97
N SER A 141 -7.20 -6.47 25.04
CA SER A 141 -7.16 -5.04 25.37
C SER A 141 -8.44 -4.59 26.08
N ARG A 142 -9.61 -5.10 25.69
CA ARG A 142 -10.89 -4.84 26.36
C ARG A 142 -10.94 -5.47 27.75
N ASP A 143 -10.45 -6.69 27.92
CA ASP A 143 -10.41 -7.35 29.23
C ASP A 143 -9.50 -6.62 30.23
N VAL A 144 -8.38 -6.08 29.75
CA VAL A 144 -7.50 -5.24 30.58
C VAL A 144 -8.19 -3.92 30.89
N LEU A 145 -8.82 -3.28 29.89
CA LEU A 145 -9.58 -2.04 30.06
C LEU A 145 -10.63 -2.14 31.17
N LEU A 146 -11.46 -3.18 31.14
CA LEU A 146 -12.54 -3.41 32.13
C LEU A 146 -12.00 -3.45 33.57
N LYS A 147 -10.77 -3.93 33.77
CA LYS A 147 -10.14 -4.00 35.10
C LYS A 147 -9.51 -2.69 35.54
N ILE A 148 -8.90 -1.95 34.62
CA ILE A 148 -8.10 -0.77 34.98
C ILE A 148 -8.89 0.54 34.96
N CYS A 149 -9.99 0.61 34.21
CA CYS A 149 -10.68 1.87 33.89
C CYS A 149 -11.27 2.60 35.11
N ARG A 150 -11.64 1.87 36.17
CA ARG A 150 -12.25 2.44 37.39
C ARG A 150 -11.24 3.06 38.36
N ASP A 151 -9.94 2.81 38.18
CA ASP A 151 -8.90 3.33 39.07
C ASP A 151 -8.21 4.57 38.48
N LYS A 152 -8.23 5.68 39.22
CA LYS A 152 -7.62 6.97 38.84
C LYS A 152 -6.09 6.91 38.74
N ARG A 153 -5.46 5.89 39.31
CA ARG A 153 -4.00 5.69 39.23
C ARG A 153 -3.59 5.19 37.86
N ASN A 154 -4.46 4.44 37.20
CA ASN A 154 -4.20 3.82 35.91
C ASN A 154 -4.38 4.82 34.78
N GLY A 155 -3.93 4.45 33.59
CA GLY A 155 -4.22 5.21 32.39
C GLY A 155 -4.16 4.37 31.11
N ILE A 156 -4.79 4.92 30.09
CA ILE A 156 -4.89 4.36 28.74
C ILE A 156 -4.25 5.39 27.81
N ILE A 157 -3.26 4.96 27.02
CA ILE A 157 -2.59 5.84 26.07
C ILE A 157 -2.68 5.22 24.68
N PHE A 158 -3.43 5.86 23.79
CA PHE A 158 -3.46 5.50 22.38
C PHE A 158 -2.21 6.02 21.68
N LEU A 159 -1.48 5.12 21.01
CA LEU A 159 -0.29 5.42 20.21
C LEU A 159 -0.63 5.79 18.76
N GLU A 160 -1.85 5.48 18.34
CA GLU A 160 -2.42 5.86 17.06
C GLU A 160 -3.85 6.34 17.29
N PRO A 161 -4.36 7.25 16.46
CA PRO A 161 -5.76 7.62 16.50
C PRO A 161 -6.62 6.37 16.24
N PRO A 162 -7.53 6.00 17.16
CA PRO A 162 -8.39 4.84 16.98
C PRO A 162 -9.33 5.02 15.78
N GLN A 163 -9.72 3.90 15.19
CA GLN A 163 -10.66 3.90 14.07
C GLN A 163 -12.02 4.47 14.51
N LYS A 164 -12.56 5.38 13.70
CA LYS A 164 -13.88 5.99 13.94
C LYS A 164 -14.98 4.92 13.99
N GLY A 165 -15.92 5.09 14.92
CA GLY A 165 -17.03 4.15 15.12
C GLY A 165 -16.69 2.93 15.96
N THR A 166 -15.51 2.90 16.58
CA THR A 166 -15.13 1.89 17.58
C THR A 166 -15.29 2.42 19.00
N VAL A 167 -15.37 1.50 19.97
CA VAL A 167 -15.38 1.85 21.41
C VAL A 167 -14.13 2.63 21.78
N ALA A 168 -12.98 2.32 21.18
CA ALA A 168 -11.75 3.08 21.38
C ALA A 168 -11.87 4.54 20.98
N SER A 169 -12.56 4.86 19.87
CA SER A 169 -12.82 6.25 19.45
C SER A 169 -13.73 6.98 20.43
N GLU A 170 -14.72 6.30 21.01
CA GLU A 170 -15.56 6.89 22.07
C GLU A 170 -14.77 7.15 23.37
N ILE A 171 -13.80 6.28 23.70
CA ILE A 171 -12.93 6.45 24.87
C ILE A 171 -11.90 7.56 24.63
N GLU A 172 -11.37 7.70 23.42
CA GLU A 172 -10.45 8.78 23.06
C GLU A 172 -11.05 10.16 23.34
N GLU A 173 -12.36 10.34 23.18
CA GLU A 173 -13.06 11.60 23.49
C GLU A 173 -12.85 12.08 24.94
N PHE A 174 -12.50 11.18 25.87
CA PHE A 174 -12.19 11.49 27.27
C PHE A 174 -10.80 12.09 27.46
N ALA A 175 -9.91 11.97 26.46
CA ALA A 175 -8.61 12.62 26.48
C ALA A 175 -8.75 14.15 26.41
N ASN A 176 -9.87 14.67 25.88
CA ASN A 176 -10.13 16.09 25.81
C ASN A 176 -10.70 16.61 27.13
N PRO A 177 -10.00 17.52 27.85
CA PRO A 177 -10.47 18.05 29.14
C PRO A 177 -11.80 18.81 29.07
N MET A 178 -12.23 19.24 27.89
CA MET A 178 -13.52 19.92 27.69
C MET A 178 -14.71 18.96 27.69
N ASN A 179 -14.47 17.66 27.50
CA ASN A 179 -15.54 16.68 27.43
C ASN A 179 -15.91 16.19 28.83
N GLN A 180 -17.18 16.31 29.19
CA GLN A 180 -17.70 15.92 30.52
C GLN A 180 -18.24 14.49 30.56
N LYS A 181 -18.00 13.67 29.52
CA LYS A 181 -18.40 12.27 29.54
C LYS A 181 -17.69 11.56 30.70
N THR A 182 -18.45 10.75 31.43
CA THR A 182 -17.96 9.95 32.57
C THR A 182 -18.09 8.44 32.33
N SER A 183 -18.89 8.05 31.32
CA SER A 183 -19.20 6.65 31.02
C SER A 183 -19.35 6.38 29.53
N VAL A 184 -19.12 5.14 29.13
CA VAL A 184 -19.28 4.60 27.78
C VAL A 184 -20.11 3.32 27.85
N LYS A 185 -21.00 3.08 26.89
CA LYS A 185 -21.76 1.84 26.81
C LYS A 185 -20.96 0.78 26.07
N VAL A 186 -20.88 -0.41 26.64
CA VAL A 186 -19.95 -1.46 26.22
C VAL A 186 -20.69 -2.80 26.24
N ASP A 187 -20.74 -3.49 25.10
CA ASP A 187 -21.32 -4.83 24.97
C ASP A 187 -20.44 -5.90 25.64
N VAL A 188 -20.84 -6.45 26.78
CA VAL A 188 -20.12 -7.55 27.43
C VAL A 188 -20.75 -8.87 27.01
N TRP A 189 -19.91 -9.85 26.70
CA TRP A 189 -20.36 -11.18 26.29
C TRP A 189 -19.96 -12.18 27.37
N HIS A 190 -20.94 -12.91 27.88
CA HIS A 190 -20.72 -13.97 28.85
C HIS A 190 -21.03 -15.32 28.21
N THR A 191 -20.26 -16.32 28.61
CA THR A 191 -20.45 -17.68 28.14
C THR A 191 -21.26 -18.44 29.18
N GLU A 192 -22.41 -18.97 28.78
CA GLU A 192 -23.29 -19.79 29.60
C GLU A 192 -23.38 -21.20 29.02
N ASP A 193 -23.49 -22.21 29.89
CA ASP A 193 -23.69 -23.58 29.44
C ASP A 193 -25.14 -23.75 28.94
N TYR A 194 -25.32 -24.55 27.88
CA TYR A 194 -26.66 -24.89 27.41
C TYR A 194 -27.39 -25.73 28.46
N THR A 195 -28.68 -25.47 28.62
CA THR A 195 -29.53 -26.32 29.44
C THR A 195 -29.73 -27.69 28.77
N GLU A 196 -29.99 -28.74 29.55
CA GLU A 196 -30.22 -30.10 29.01
C GLU A 196 -31.39 -30.16 28.01
N GLU A 197 -32.34 -29.23 28.11
CA GLU A 197 -33.47 -29.10 27.20
C GLU A 197 -33.04 -28.49 25.85
N GLU A 198 -32.28 -27.39 25.88
CA GLU A 198 -31.71 -26.76 24.67
C GLU A 198 -30.75 -27.70 23.93
N LEU A 199 -29.98 -28.53 24.65
CA LEU A 199 -29.10 -29.54 24.06
C LEU A 199 -29.88 -30.58 23.24
N LYS A 200 -30.99 -31.09 23.79
CA LYS A 200 -31.85 -32.05 23.08
C LYS A 200 -32.52 -31.42 21.86
N GLU A 201 -32.89 -30.15 21.94
CA GLU A 201 -33.41 -29.42 20.78
C GLU A 201 -32.35 -29.23 19.69
N ILE A 202 -31.10 -28.93 20.06
CA ILE A 202 -29.99 -28.82 19.11
C ILE A 202 -29.67 -30.16 18.45
N GLU A 203 -29.68 -31.26 19.21
CA GLU A 203 -29.49 -32.61 18.67
C GLU A 203 -30.63 -33.00 17.72
N ALA A 204 -31.88 -32.73 18.10
CA ALA A 204 -33.04 -32.98 17.24
C ALA A 204 -33.00 -32.13 15.96
N LEU A 205 -32.58 -30.87 16.04
CA LEU A 205 -32.39 -29.98 14.89
C LEU A 205 -31.24 -30.44 13.99
N LYS A 206 -30.13 -30.94 14.56
CA LYS A 206 -29.04 -31.54 13.78
C LYS A 206 -29.49 -32.80 13.06
N GLU A 207 -30.27 -33.66 13.72
CA GLU A 207 -30.83 -34.86 13.09
C GLU A 207 -31.84 -34.52 11.98
N GLN A 208 -32.68 -33.50 12.17
CA GLN A 208 -33.60 -33.03 11.13
C GLN A 208 -32.84 -32.47 9.92
N LYS A 209 -31.83 -31.63 10.15
CA LYS A 209 -30.99 -31.10 9.06
C LYS A 209 -30.20 -32.19 8.34
N ALA A 210 -29.71 -33.20 9.07
CA ALA A 210 -29.03 -34.34 8.45
C ALA A 210 -29.98 -35.19 7.60
N LYS A 211 -31.25 -35.33 8.01
CA LYS A 211 -32.29 -35.99 7.21
C LYS A 211 -32.64 -35.16 5.97
N GLU A 212 -32.86 -33.85 6.12
CA GLU A 212 -33.12 -32.94 4.98
C GLU A 212 -31.94 -32.88 4.00
N GLU A 213 -30.68 -32.88 4.47
CA GLU A 213 -29.51 -32.95 3.60
C GLU A 213 -29.40 -34.29 2.88
N ASN A 214 -29.74 -35.40 3.53
CA ASN A 214 -29.74 -36.71 2.89
C ASN A 214 -30.88 -36.83 1.87
N GLU A 215 -32.07 -36.34 2.19
CA GLU A 215 -33.21 -36.29 1.27
C GLU A 215 -32.91 -35.37 0.07
N ASN A 216 -32.26 -34.22 0.27
CA ASN A 216 -31.82 -33.35 -0.82
C ASN A 216 -30.72 -33.99 -1.68
N LYS A 217 -29.78 -34.73 -1.08
CA LYS A 217 -28.77 -35.50 -1.84
C LYS A 217 -29.42 -36.63 -2.63
N GLU A 218 -30.39 -37.33 -2.05
CA GLU A 218 -31.16 -38.36 -2.76
C GLU A 218 -31.99 -37.77 -3.91
N HIS A 219 -32.63 -36.61 -3.70
CA HIS A 219 -33.33 -35.88 -4.76
C HIS A 219 -32.40 -35.40 -5.87
N GLN A 220 -31.19 -34.91 -5.55
CA GLN A 220 -30.19 -34.54 -6.57
C GLN A 220 -29.73 -35.75 -7.39
N ILE A 221 -29.53 -36.92 -6.75
CA ILE A 221 -29.16 -38.16 -7.44
C ILE A 221 -30.31 -38.69 -8.32
N GLU A 222 -31.57 -38.52 -7.89
CA GLU A 222 -32.74 -38.86 -8.72
C GLU A 222 -32.90 -37.91 -9.92
N GLU A 223 -32.68 -36.60 -9.73
CA GLU A 223 -32.71 -35.61 -10.82
C GLU A 223 -31.61 -35.87 -11.85
N GLU A 224 -30.38 -36.21 -11.43
CA GLU A 224 -29.29 -36.60 -12.34
C GLU A 224 -29.63 -37.87 -13.13
N LYS A 225 -30.25 -38.87 -12.51
CA LYS A 225 -30.69 -40.10 -13.20
C LYS A 225 -31.85 -39.89 -14.17
N VAL A 226 -32.70 -38.89 -13.94
CA VAL A 226 -33.78 -38.54 -14.88
C VAL A 226 -33.19 -37.78 -16.07
N GLN A 227 -32.22 -36.89 -15.85
CA GLN A 227 -31.51 -36.22 -16.94
C GLN A 227 -30.69 -37.19 -17.80
N GLU A 228 -30.04 -38.20 -17.21
CA GLU A 228 -29.33 -39.24 -17.99
C GLU A 228 -30.30 -40.05 -18.88
N LYS A 229 -31.50 -40.36 -18.40
CA LYS A 229 -32.52 -41.08 -19.19
C LYS A 229 -33.15 -40.22 -20.28
N GLU A 230 -33.34 -38.92 -20.03
CA GLU A 230 -33.80 -37.99 -21.08
C GLU A 230 -32.74 -37.82 -22.18
N ILE A 231 -31.44 -37.92 -21.86
CA ILE A 231 -30.36 -37.90 -22.85
C ILE A 231 -30.32 -39.22 -23.66
N GLU A 232 -30.48 -40.37 -23.03
CA GLU A 232 -30.58 -41.68 -23.72
C GLU A 232 -31.81 -41.74 -24.65
N GLU A 233 -32.96 -41.19 -24.26
CA GLU A 233 -34.16 -41.11 -25.12
C GLU A 233 -33.98 -40.13 -26.31
N ILE A 234 -33.14 -39.10 -26.17
CA ILE A 234 -32.82 -38.17 -27.28
C ILE A 234 -31.84 -38.84 -28.26
N GLU A 235 -30.86 -39.61 -27.76
CA GLU A 235 -29.92 -40.36 -28.62
C GLU A 235 -30.61 -41.48 -29.42
N GLU A 236 -31.63 -42.16 -28.87
CA GLU A 236 -32.42 -43.15 -29.62
C GLU A 236 -33.32 -42.51 -30.72
N ILE A 237 -33.64 -41.22 -30.62
CA ILE A 237 -34.42 -40.50 -31.64
C ILE A 237 -33.51 -39.98 -32.78
N GLU A 238 -32.23 -39.75 -32.52
CA GLU A 238 -31.28 -39.24 -33.52
C GLU A 238 -30.69 -40.32 -34.45
N GLU A 239 -30.82 -41.61 -34.14
CA GLU A 239 -30.40 -42.70 -35.05
C GLU A 239 -31.33 -42.91 -36.27
N GLU A 240 -32.51 -42.27 -36.34
CA GLU A 240 -33.45 -42.43 -37.46
C GLU A 240 -33.44 -41.31 -38.53
N SER A 241 -32.53 -40.35 -38.46
CA SER A 241 -32.43 -39.32 -39.52
C SER A 241 -31.01 -38.93 -39.91
N GLU A 242 -30.26 -39.86 -40.51
CA GLU A 242 -29.17 -39.49 -41.41
C GLU A 242 -29.74 -39.11 -42.78
N GLU A 243 -29.86 -37.80 -43.05
CA GLU A 243 -29.49 -37.20 -44.35
C GLU A 243 -29.57 -35.66 -44.27
N ASP A 244 -28.43 -35.03 -44.59
CA ASP A 244 -28.26 -33.61 -44.97
C ASP A 244 -28.63 -32.51 -43.96
N LYS A 245 -27.60 -32.00 -43.26
CA LYS A 245 -27.17 -30.57 -43.36
C LYS A 245 -25.90 -30.27 -42.56
N LYS A 246 -24.80 -30.15 -43.29
CA LYS A 246 -23.68 -29.27 -42.94
C LYS A 246 -24.12 -27.82 -43.14
N THR A 247 -24.08 -26.97 -42.11
CA THR A 247 -23.38 -25.67 -42.11
C THR A 247 -23.63 -24.86 -40.84
N MET A 248 -22.62 -24.03 -40.49
CA MET A 248 -22.62 -22.98 -39.45
C MET A 248 -22.32 -23.58 -38.07
N TRP A 249 -21.08 -23.90 -37.70
CA TRP A 249 -20.06 -22.95 -37.23
C TRP A 249 -18.63 -23.50 -37.37
N GLN A 250 -18.21 -23.85 -38.58
CA GLN A 250 -16.78 -24.01 -38.87
C GLN A 250 -16.17 -22.64 -39.18
N ILE A 251 -15.87 -21.88 -38.14
CA ILE A 251 -14.79 -20.89 -38.18
C ILE A 251 -13.59 -21.56 -37.54
N LYS A 252 -12.75 -22.15 -38.38
CA LYS A 252 -11.39 -22.53 -38.03
C LYS A 252 -10.64 -21.29 -37.55
N THR A 253 -10.29 -21.28 -36.27
CA THR A 253 -9.11 -20.56 -35.82
C THR A 253 -8.09 -21.62 -35.44
N ASP A 254 -7.06 -21.76 -36.25
CA ASP A 254 -5.89 -22.59 -35.94
C ASP A 254 -5.13 -21.92 -34.78
N LEU A 255 -5.47 -22.26 -33.55
CA LEU A 255 -4.66 -22.02 -32.35
C LEU A 255 -4.61 -23.34 -31.58
N TYR A 256 -3.40 -23.70 -31.15
CA TYR A 256 -3.10 -24.92 -30.41
C TYR A 256 -4.00 -25.03 -29.16
N GLU A 257 -4.61 -26.20 -28.96
CA GLU A 257 -5.52 -26.50 -27.83
C GLU A 257 -4.87 -26.40 -26.44
N ASP A 258 -3.54 -26.22 -26.37
CA ASP A 258 -2.80 -26.14 -25.11
C ASP A 258 -2.93 -24.77 -24.39
N ASP A 259 -3.44 -23.71 -25.04
CA ASP A 259 -3.46 -22.34 -24.48
C ASP A 259 -4.84 -21.88 -23.97
N LEU A 260 -5.87 -22.74 -23.95
CA LEU A 260 -7.22 -22.39 -23.48
C LEU A 260 -7.52 -22.77 -22.02
N GLU A 261 -6.57 -23.39 -21.30
CA GLU A 261 -6.77 -23.77 -19.88
C GLU A 261 -6.81 -22.59 -18.90
N ASP A 262 -6.52 -21.35 -19.33
CA ASP A 262 -6.33 -20.21 -18.42
C ASP A 262 -7.28 -19.02 -18.66
N VAL A 263 -8.47 -19.27 -19.23
CA VAL A 263 -9.53 -18.24 -19.30
C VAL A 263 -10.56 -18.49 -18.20
N GLY A 264 -10.17 -18.24 -16.95
CA GLY A 264 -11.07 -18.23 -15.80
C GLY A 264 -12.20 -17.20 -16.00
N GLY A 265 -13.45 -17.64 -15.89
CA GLY A 265 -14.62 -16.75 -15.91
C GLY A 265 -14.58 -15.73 -14.78
N LEU A 266 -15.13 -14.53 -15.02
CA LEU A 266 -15.09 -13.37 -14.11
C LEU A 266 -15.93 -13.48 -12.81
N PHE A 267 -16.34 -14.68 -12.40
CA PHE A 267 -17.08 -14.96 -11.15
C PHE A 267 -16.61 -16.29 -10.54
N PRO A 268 -16.80 -16.55 -9.23
CA PRO A 268 -16.22 -17.69 -8.55
C PRO A 268 -16.65 -19.00 -9.22
N PHE A 269 -15.74 -19.59 -9.98
CA PHE A 269 -15.91 -20.86 -10.64
C PHE A 269 -15.09 -21.88 -9.87
N PHE A 270 -15.76 -22.86 -9.25
CA PHE A 270 -15.07 -23.97 -8.61
C PHE A 270 -14.68 -24.98 -9.68
N HIS A 271 -13.40 -24.98 -10.04
CA HIS A 271 -12.86 -25.93 -11.00
C HIS A 271 -12.57 -27.24 -10.27
N ASN A 272 -13.39 -28.26 -10.49
CA ASN A 272 -13.12 -29.61 -10.00
C ASN A 272 -12.07 -30.27 -10.92
N LYS A 273 -10.80 -29.92 -10.73
CA LYS A 273 -9.70 -30.60 -11.44
C LYS A 273 -9.54 -31.99 -10.83
N VAL A 274 -9.89 -33.03 -11.58
CA VAL A 274 -9.56 -34.41 -11.22
C VAL A 274 -8.06 -34.58 -11.46
N GLU A 275 -7.27 -34.68 -10.40
CA GLU A 275 -5.84 -34.92 -10.52
C GLU A 275 -5.59 -36.30 -11.11
N THR A 276 -5.17 -36.34 -12.37
CA THR A 276 -4.67 -37.54 -13.02
C THR A 276 -3.18 -37.67 -12.73
N THR A 277 -2.72 -38.90 -12.53
CA THR A 277 -1.28 -39.17 -12.42
C THR A 277 -0.62 -38.96 -13.79
N VAL A 278 0.71 -38.87 -13.83
CA VAL A 278 1.52 -38.68 -15.06
C VAL A 278 1.27 -39.76 -16.13
N TYR A 279 0.58 -40.85 -15.78
CA TYR A 279 0.19 -41.94 -16.69
C TYR A 279 -1.31 -42.01 -17.03
N GLY A 280 -2.14 -41.05 -16.58
CA GLY A 280 -3.54 -40.89 -17.02
C GLY A 280 -4.58 -41.72 -16.27
N ASP A 281 -4.23 -42.46 -15.23
CA ASP A 281 -5.20 -43.21 -14.42
C ASP A 281 -5.78 -42.35 -13.27
N ILE A 282 -7.09 -42.51 -13.03
CA ILE A 282 -7.88 -41.83 -11.99
C ILE A 282 -7.57 -42.49 -10.63
N SER A 283 -6.96 -41.76 -9.69
CA SER A 283 -6.57 -42.31 -8.39
C SER A 283 -7.79 -42.57 -7.49
N THR A 284 -8.06 -43.83 -7.12
CA THR A 284 -9.08 -44.24 -6.13
C THR A 284 -8.47 -44.55 -4.76
N PHE A 285 -7.42 -43.82 -4.37
CA PHE A 285 -6.82 -43.97 -3.04
C PHE A 285 -7.59 -43.10 -2.03
N LYS A 286 -8.36 -43.77 -1.15
CA LYS A 286 -8.84 -43.17 0.09
C LYS A 286 -7.62 -42.81 0.94
N ILE A 287 -7.44 -41.52 1.19
CA ILE A 287 -6.46 -41.02 2.17
C ILE A 287 -6.99 -41.43 3.55
N GLU A 288 -6.44 -42.51 4.11
CA GLU A 288 -6.45 -42.69 5.56
C GLU A 288 -5.49 -41.65 6.14
N MET A 289 -6.03 -40.64 6.84
CA MET A 289 -5.25 -39.67 7.59
C MET A 289 -4.58 -40.40 8.77
N SER A 290 -3.39 -40.97 8.54
CA SER A 290 -2.46 -41.23 9.63
C SER A 290 -1.92 -39.87 10.07
N VAL A 291 -2.38 -39.39 11.22
CA VAL A 291 -1.88 -38.18 11.87
C VAL A 291 -0.40 -38.41 12.20
N GLU A 292 0.50 -37.95 11.33
CA GLU A 292 1.90 -37.77 11.73
C GLU A 292 1.96 -36.56 12.67
N GLU A 293 2.41 -36.82 13.90
CA GLU A 293 2.63 -35.80 14.92
C GLU A 293 3.56 -34.70 14.38
N PRO A 294 3.26 -33.41 14.66
CA PRO A 294 4.16 -32.33 14.28
C PRO A 294 5.47 -32.46 15.06
N LEU A 295 6.58 -32.42 14.33
CA LEU A 295 7.95 -32.30 14.85
C LEU A 295 8.13 -30.98 15.63
N LEU A 296 7.59 -30.91 16.84
CA LEU A 296 7.89 -29.89 17.85
C LEU A 296 8.97 -30.44 18.78
N GLY A 297 10.13 -29.81 18.75
CA GLY A 297 11.26 -30.16 19.60
C GLY A 297 10.87 -30.12 21.08
N ASN A 298 11.14 -31.24 21.77
CA ASN A 298 11.00 -31.44 23.22
C ASN A 298 11.30 -30.17 24.03
N LYS A 299 10.23 -29.55 24.53
CA LYS A 299 10.20 -28.84 25.80
C LYS A 299 9.00 -29.37 26.55
N ASP A 300 9.24 -29.83 27.76
CA ASP A 300 8.28 -30.45 28.66
C ASP A 300 6.93 -29.68 28.63
N VAL A 301 5.93 -30.30 28.00
CA VAL A 301 4.56 -29.80 27.99
C VAL A 301 3.91 -30.34 29.26
N ASP A 302 3.70 -29.45 30.22
CA ASP A 302 2.78 -29.66 31.33
C ASP A 302 1.47 -30.25 30.81
N GLU A 303 0.94 -31.27 31.47
CA GLU A 303 -0.31 -31.98 31.16
C GLU A 303 -1.36 -31.02 30.56
N VAL A 304 -1.54 -31.13 29.24
CA VAL A 304 -2.65 -30.48 28.55
C VAL A 304 -3.89 -31.17 29.08
N ASN A 305 -4.56 -30.57 30.06
CA ASN A 305 -5.91 -30.95 30.43
C ASN A 305 -6.73 -30.99 29.13
N GLU A 306 -7.22 -32.16 28.76
CA GLU A 306 -8.23 -32.29 27.70
C GLU A 306 -9.35 -31.32 28.07
N ILE A 307 -9.46 -30.23 27.32
CA ILE A 307 -10.57 -29.31 27.47
C ILE A 307 -11.77 -30.09 26.95
N GLU A 308 -12.61 -30.61 27.87
CA GLU A 308 -13.91 -31.16 27.49
C GLU A 308 -14.66 -30.09 26.70
N ASP A 309 -14.79 -30.32 25.39
CA ASP A 309 -15.35 -29.38 24.43
C ASP A 309 -16.88 -29.39 24.53
N TYR A 310 -17.39 -28.89 25.65
CA TYR A 310 -18.82 -28.68 25.84
C TYR A 310 -19.26 -27.46 25.02
N PRO A 311 -20.31 -27.59 24.19
CA PRO A 311 -20.85 -26.43 23.49
C PRO A 311 -21.35 -25.41 24.51
N ARG A 312 -21.02 -24.14 24.29
CA ARG A 312 -21.47 -23.04 25.15
C ARG A 312 -22.18 -21.95 24.37
N LYS A 313 -23.13 -21.30 25.02
CA LYS A 313 -23.93 -20.19 24.49
C LYS A 313 -23.29 -18.87 24.87
N TYR A 314 -23.32 -17.90 23.96
CA TYR A 314 -22.88 -16.54 24.23
C TYR A 314 -24.09 -15.64 24.48
N VAL A 315 -24.14 -15.01 25.65
CA VAL A 315 -25.18 -14.05 26.04
C VAL A 315 -24.58 -12.64 25.99
N LYS A 316 -25.27 -11.75 25.27
CA LYS A 316 -24.90 -10.33 25.16
C LYS A 316 -25.59 -9.54 26.26
N GLU A 317 -24.81 -8.78 27.01
CA GLU A 317 -25.27 -7.80 28.00
C GLU A 317 -24.69 -6.42 27.69
N GLU A 318 -25.48 -5.36 27.90
CA GLU A 318 -24.97 -3.99 27.80
C GLU A 318 -24.56 -3.49 29.20
N GLU A 319 -23.28 -3.21 29.39
CA GLU A 319 -22.76 -2.60 30.62
C GLU A 319 -22.36 -1.14 30.37
N GLU A 320 -22.62 -0.27 31.35
CA GLU A 320 -22.15 1.10 31.35
C GLU A 320 -20.80 1.19 32.09
N LEU A 321 -19.72 1.44 31.34
CA LEU A 321 -18.37 1.48 31.85
C LEU A 321 -18.00 2.88 32.33
N ILE A 322 -17.76 3.05 33.64
CA ILE A 322 -17.31 4.32 34.22
C ILE A 322 -15.78 4.48 34.05
N ILE A 323 -15.37 5.51 33.33
CA ILE A 323 -13.95 5.79 33.03
C ILE A 323 -13.42 6.81 34.02
N SER A 324 -12.58 6.34 34.95
CA SER A 324 -11.94 7.14 36.00
C SER A 324 -10.45 7.34 35.78
N CYS A 325 -9.83 6.45 34.99
CA CYS A 325 -8.42 6.45 34.66
C CYS A 325 -8.05 7.63 33.73
N THR A 326 -6.76 7.94 33.65
CA THR A 326 -6.27 8.98 32.71
C THR A 326 -6.32 8.44 31.28
N VAL A 327 -6.91 9.18 30.34
CA VAL A 327 -6.91 8.83 28.91
C VAL A 327 -6.08 9.85 28.14
N ALA A 328 -5.19 9.39 27.26
CA ALA A 328 -4.42 10.24 26.37
C ALA A 328 -4.32 9.60 24.97
N SER A 329 -4.18 10.44 23.95
CA SER A 329 -4.00 10.00 22.56
C SER A 329 -2.87 10.81 21.93
N TYR A 330 -1.91 10.12 21.35
CA TYR A 330 -0.76 10.70 20.68
C TYR A 330 -0.48 9.92 19.42
N ASP A 331 -0.49 10.59 18.27
CA ASP A 331 -0.18 9.96 16.99
C ASP A 331 1.35 9.79 16.83
N VAL A 332 1.84 8.60 17.19
CA VAL A 332 3.22 8.15 16.92
C VAL A 332 3.30 7.27 15.67
N SER A 333 2.36 7.44 14.74
CA SER A 333 2.40 6.73 13.47
C SER A 333 3.71 7.01 12.71
N ALA A 334 4.20 5.97 12.04
CA ALA A 334 5.41 6.02 11.21
C ALA A 334 5.11 6.61 9.82
N GLU A 335 4.06 7.42 9.71
CA GLU A 335 3.69 8.06 8.46
C GLU A 335 4.69 9.16 8.11
N MET A 336 4.99 9.25 6.81
CA MET A 336 5.84 10.32 6.32
C MET A 336 5.10 11.65 6.43
N GLU A 337 5.81 12.67 6.91
CA GLU A 337 5.30 14.04 6.97
C GLU A 337 4.84 14.51 5.59
N THR A 338 3.65 15.12 5.51
CA THR A 338 3.08 15.64 4.26
C THR A 338 4.06 16.51 3.47
N THR A 339 4.90 17.32 4.13
CA THR A 339 5.90 18.18 3.45
C THR A 339 6.99 17.37 2.74
N LYS A 340 7.39 16.23 3.31
CA LYS A 340 8.40 15.33 2.74
C LYS A 340 7.83 14.57 1.55
N ILE A 341 6.59 14.06 1.66
CA ILE A 341 5.89 13.41 0.55
C ILE A 341 5.76 14.39 -0.61
N ARG A 342 5.29 15.62 -0.34
CA ARG A 342 5.23 16.69 -1.35
C ARG A 342 6.58 16.91 -2.04
N SER A 343 7.68 16.97 -1.29
CA SER A 343 9.02 17.13 -1.87
C SER A 343 9.43 15.94 -2.76
N ILE A 344 9.09 14.71 -2.37
CA ILE A 344 9.40 13.51 -3.14
C ILE A 344 8.60 13.48 -4.44
N ILE A 345 7.29 13.71 -4.37
CA ILE A 345 6.41 13.74 -5.54
C ILE A 345 6.83 14.86 -6.50
N ALA A 346 7.18 16.04 -5.97
CA ALA A 346 7.70 17.16 -6.77
C ALA A 346 9.01 16.82 -7.50
N ARG A 347 9.81 15.91 -6.96
CA ARG A 347 11.05 15.44 -7.58
C ARG A 347 10.81 14.32 -8.61
N LEU A 348 9.78 13.50 -8.38
CA LEU A 348 9.39 12.42 -9.29
C LEU A 348 8.65 12.94 -10.52
N ILE A 349 7.78 13.95 -10.37
CA ILE A 349 6.95 14.55 -11.42
C ILE A 349 6.14 13.46 -12.18
N PRO A 350 5.31 12.66 -11.48
CA PRO A 350 4.55 11.57 -12.09
C PRO A 350 3.62 12.09 -13.19
N ARG A 351 3.35 11.30 -14.24
CA ARG A 351 2.37 11.73 -15.27
C ARG A 351 0.95 11.74 -14.72
N ASN A 352 0.60 10.72 -13.93
CA ASN A 352 -0.67 10.59 -13.25
C ASN A 352 -0.40 10.36 -11.76
N LEU A 353 -0.93 11.23 -10.92
CA LEU A 353 -0.85 11.15 -9.48
C LEU A 353 -2.23 10.80 -8.95
N VAL A 354 -2.35 9.66 -8.27
CA VAL A 354 -3.60 9.18 -7.71
C VAL A 354 -3.45 9.05 -6.21
N PHE A 355 -4.37 9.65 -5.48
CA PHE A 355 -4.40 9.53 -4.03
C PHE A 355 -5.41 8.51 -3.58
N VAL A 356 -4.97 7.50 -2.81
CA VAL A 356 -5.77 6.35 -2.35
C VAL A 356 -6.74 6.72 -1.22
N SER A 357 -6.30 7.59 -0.31
CA SER A 357 -7.09 8.02 0.84
C SER A 357 -8.02 9.19 0.50
N ALA A 358 -9.18 9.26 1.18
CA ALA A 358 -10.10 10.39 1.05
C ALA A 358 -9.37 11.70 1.37
N LEU A 359 -9.33 12.60 0.40
CA LEU A 359 -8.60 13.86 0.52
C LEU A 359 -9.48 15.00 0.98
N GLU A 360 -8.92 15.83 1.88
CA GLU A 360 -9.47 17.16 2.08
C GLU A 360 -9.27 18.01 0.80
N PRO A 361 -10.27 18.84 0.42
CA PRO A 361 -10.20 19.66 -0.80
C PRO A 361 -8.95 20.54 -0.88
N ASN A 362 -8.47 21.03 0.26
CA ASN A 362 -7.29 21.90 0.36
C ASN A 362 -5.97 21.16 0.06
N GLY A 363 -5.93 19.84 0.24
CA GLY A 363 -4.74 19.03 0.03
C GLY A 363 -4.35 18.92 -1.45
N ILE A 364 -5.35 18.85 -2.35
CA ILE A 364 -5.17 18.70 -3.80
C ILE A 364 -4.63 19.99 -4.44
N GLU A 365 -5.06 21.15 -3.92
CA GLU A 365 -4.78 22.46 -4.52
C GLU A 365 -3.27 22.73 -4.63
N TRP A 366 -2.50 22.33 -3.61
CA TRP A 366 -1.04 22.44 -3.65
C TRP A 366 -0.44 21.66 -4.82
N PHE A 367 -0.91 20.43 -5.06
CA PHE A 367 -0.41 19.59 -6.15
C PHE A 367 -0.80 20.16 -7.50
N LYS A 368 -2.02 20.69 -7.67
CA LYS A 368 -2.46 21.33 -8.91
C LYS A 368 -1.58 22.54 -9.28
N GLN A 369 -1.18 23.34 -8.28
CA GLN A 369 -0.33 24.51 -8.50
C GLN A 369 1.13 24.14 -8.77
N ASN A 370 1.67 23.14 -8.08
CA ASN A 370 3.10 22.79 -8.14
C ASN A 370 3.44 21.71 -9.18
N LEU A 371 2.44 20.97 -9.69
CA LEU A 371 2.58 19.93 -10.70
C LEU A 371 1.64 20.16 -11.88
N PRO A 372 1.82 21.25 -12.66
CA PRO A 372 0.93 21.57 -13.78
C PRO A 372 1.01 20.55 -14.93
N HIS A 373 2.04 19.71 -14.96
CA HIS A 373 2.26 18.68 -15.97
C HIS A 373 1.78 17.28 -15.57
N SER A 374 1.15 17.17 -14.39
CA SER A 374 0.66 15.90 -13.84
C SER A 374 -0.86 15.93 -13.77
N ASN A 375 -1.49 14.85 -14.22
CA ASN A 375 -2.92 14.64 -13.98
C ASN A 375 -3.10 14.18 -12.53
N ILE A 376 -3.97 14.85 -11.76
CA ILE A 376 -4.15 14.59 -10.34
C ILE A 376 -5.56 14.05 -10.10
N TYR A 377 -5.63 12.93 -9.41
CA TYR A 377 -6.86 12.21 -9.09
C TYR A 377 -6.93 11.96 -7.58
N GLY A 378 -8.12 12.08 -7.00
CA GLY A 378 -8.39 11.71 -5.60
C GLY A 378 -9.67 10.91 -5.53
N PHE A 379 -9.70 9.88 -4.68
CA PHE A 379 -10.92 9.11 -4.48
C PHE A 379 -11.89 9.86 -3.56
N ASN A 380 -13.07 10.15 -4.09
CA ASN A 380 -14.28 10.31 -3.29
C ASN A 380 -15.05 8.99 -3.42
N ASN A 381 -15.58 8.45 -2.33
CA ASN A 381 -16.15 7.09 -2.16
C ASN A 381 -17.25 6.65 -3.15
N THR A 382 -17.54 7.41 -4.21
CA THR A 382 -18.66 7.19 -5.14
C THR A 382 -18.26 7.18 -6.62
N GLU A 383 -17.03 7.55 -6.99
CA GLU A 383 -16.60 7.60 -8.39
C GLU A 383 -15.61 6.48 -8.71
N ILE A 384 -16.10 5.43 -9.38
CA ILE A 384 -15.26 4.44 -10.04
C ILE A 384 -14.62 5.15 -11.25
N MET A 385 -13.33 5.51 -11.13
CA MET A 385 -12.58 5.99 -12.27
C MET A 385 -12.17 4.80 -13.15
N THR A 386 -12.95 4.53 -14.20
CA THR A 386 -12.85 3.31 -15.00
C THR A 386 -11.55 3.18 -15.81
N THR A 387 -10.66 4.17 -15.88
CA THR A 387 -9.36 3.98 -16.56
C THR A 387 -8.29 5.00 -16.15
N VAL A 388 -7.54 4.73 -15.07
CA VAL A 388 -6.19 5.33 -14.90
C VAL A 388 -5.17 4.43 -15.60
N CYS A 389 -5.41 4.13 -16.87
CA CYS A 389 -4.45 3.41 -17.70
C CYS A 389 -4.25 4.24 -18.96
N PRO A 390 -3.33 5.21 -18.96
CA PRO A 390 -2.85 5.75 -20.21
C PRO A 390 -1.90 4.69 -20.75
N VAL A 391 -2.45 3.60 -21.29
CA VAL A 391 -1.69 2.73 -22.20
C VAL A 391 -1.23 3.68 -23.28
N THR A 392 0.04 4.09 -23.20
CA THR A 392 0.67 4.78 -24.30
C THR A 392 1.08 3.64 -25.21
N PRO A 393 0.38 3.39 -26.33
CA PRO A 393 0.79 2.32 -27.24
C PRO A 393 2.23 2.61 -27.64
N SER A 394 3.13 1.73 -27.20
CA SER A 394 4.54 1.81 -27.49
C SER A 394 4.86 0.76 -28.53
N GLU A 395 5.26 1.19 -29.71
CA GLU A 395 5.82 0.31 -30.74
C GLU A 395 7.33 0.45 -30.74
N THR A 396 8.03 -0.68 -30.74
CA THR A 396 9.49 -0.71 -30.81
C THR A 396 9.92 -0.83 -32.26
N PHE A 397 10.70 0.14 -32.74
CA PHE A 397 11.28 0.12 -34.07
C PHE A 397 12.80 -0.06 -34.00
N THR A 398 13.35 -0.84 -34.92
CA THR A 398 14.80 -0.96 -35.12
C THR A 398 15.28 0.13 -36.08
N ILE A 399 16.47 0.69 -35.83
CA ILE A 399 17.08 1.69 -36.70
C ILE A 399 18.02 0.97 -37.66
N ASP A 400 17.84 1.15 -38.97
CA ASP A 400 18.74 0.60 -39.98
C ASP A 400 20.07 1.39 -40.06
N ASP A 401 21.16 0.71 -40.42
CA ASP A 401 22.50 1.32 -40.58
C ASP A 401 22.52 2.44 -41.63
N SER A 402 21.69 2.33 -42.68
CA SER A 402 21.57 3.38 -43.69
C SER A 402 20.96 4.67 -43.14
N LEU A 403 20.09 4.58 -42.11
CA LEU A 403 19.52 5.75 -41.44
C LEU A 403 20.54 6.41 -40.50
N LEU A 404 21.33 5.63 -39.77
CA LEU A 404 22.41 6.15 -38.91
C LEU A 404 23.41 7.01 -39.69
N THR A 405 23.68 6.64 -40.95
CA THR A 405 24.60 7.38 -41.83
C THR A 405 24.06 8.76 -42.25
N VAL A 406 22.73 8.90 -42.31
CA VAL A 406 22.05 10.14 -42.77
C VAL A 406 21.60 11.02 -41.61
N MET A 407 21.43 10.45 -40.43
CA MET A 407 20.96 11.12 -39.22
C MET A 407 21.95 12.21 -38.77
N LYS A 408 21.41 13.39 -38.43
CA LYS A 408 22.20 14.48 -37.86
C LYS A 408 21.74 14.75 -36.44
N LEU A 409 22.54 14.29 -35.49
CA LEU A 409 22.33 14.53 -34.07
C LEU A 409 23.28 15.62 -33.58
N ASN A 410 22.75 16.55 -32.81
CA ASN A 410 23.51 17.55 -32.08
C ASN A 410 23.71 17.07 -30.64
N HIS A 411 24.93 17.18 -30.14
CA HIS A 411 25.24 16.80 -28.77
C HIS A 411 24.78 17.88 -27.77
N PHE A 412 23.99 17.50 -26.77
CA PHE A 412 23.52 18.36 -25.69
C PHE A 412 23.68 17.67 -24.33
N LYS A 413 24.62 18.16 -23.52
CA LYS A 413 25.00 17.56 -22.22
C LYS A 413 25.42 16.08 -22.36
N GLU A 414 24.56 15.16 -21.96
CA GLU A 414 24.77 13.71 -22.04
C GLU A 414 23.94 13.05 -23.14
N PHE A 415 23.14 13.83 -23.88
CA PHE A 415 22.21 13.36 -24.89
C PHE A 415 22.63 13.79 -26.30
N ASN A 416 22.22 13.03 -27.30
CA ASN A 416 22.33 13.39 -28.70
C ASN A 416 20.93 13.62 -29.26
N LEU A 417 20.65 14.84 -29.71
CA LEU A 417 19.31 15.32 -30.06
C LEU A 417 19.25 15.71 -31.52
N GLY A 418 18.23 15.26 -32.23
CA GLY A 418 17.98 15.67 -33.60
C GLY A 418 16.68 15.07 -34.15
N PRO A 419 16.07 15.73 -35.14
CA PRO A 419 14.87 15.22 -35.79
C PRO A 419 15.20 13.97 -36.61
N ILE A 420 14.31 12.99 -36.56
CA ILE A 420 14.41 11.74 -37.33
C ILE A 420 13.27 11.71 -38.34
N ASP A 421 13.64 11.74 -39.63
CA ASP A 421 12.74 11.55 -40.75
C ASP A 421 13.01 10.17 -41.36
N ALA A 422 12.10 9.21 -41.14
CA ALA A 422 12.27 7.84 -41.58
C ALA A 422 10.96 7.24 -42.13
N LYS A 423 11.08 6.27 -43.05
CA LYS A 423 10.00 5.39 -43.47
C LYS A 423 10.04 4.16 -42.59
N VAL A 424 8.88 3.71 -42.13
CA VAL A 424 8.72 2.43 -41.42
C VAL A 424 8.46 1.34 -42.45
N GLU A 425 9.25 0.27 -42.43
CA GLU A 425 9.08 -0.94 -43.24
C GLU A 425 9.46 -2.15 -42.39
N ASP A 426 8.52 -3.08 -42.20
CA ASP A 426 8.67 -4.30 -41.38
C ASP A 426 9.31 -4.06 -39.99
N GLY A 427 8.85 -3.03 -39.27
CA GLY A 427 9.36 -2.68 -37.94
C GLY A 427 10.73 -1.99 -37.93
N THR A 428 11.29 -1.67 -39.10
CA THR A 428 12.60 -1.02 -39.26
C THR A 428 12.45 0.41 -39.82
N LEU A 429 13.28 1.34 -39.32
CA LEU A 429 13.34 2.73 -39.78
C LEU A 429 14.39 2.91 -40.86
N LEU A 430 13.94 3.31 -42.06
CA LEU A 430 14.77 3.53 -43.25
C LEU A 430 14.86 5.02 -43.63
N PRO A 431 15.96 5.47 -44.25
CA PRO A 431 16.14 6.87 -44.64
C PRO A 431 15.18 7.28 -45.76
N ILE A 432 14.59 8.48 -45.63
CA ILE A 432 13.76 9.08 -46.69
C ILE A 432 14.53 10.10 -47.53
N THR A 433 14.11 10.23 -48.79
CA THR A 433 14.68 11.20 -49.72
C THR A 433 14.33 12.64 -49.33
N ARG A 434 15.15 13.62 -49.73
CA ARG A 434 14.93 15.05 -49.39
C ARG A 434 13.56 15.60 -49.83
N GLN A 435 12.98 15.04 -50.89
CA GLN A 435 11.67 15.46 -51.41
C GLN A 435 10.51 14.99 -50.52
N GLN A 436 10.73 13.93 -49.74
CA GLN A 436 9.72 13.34 -48.84
C GLN A 436 9.76 13.92 -47.42
N ARG A 437 10.78 14.74 -47.09
CA ARG A 437 10.91 15.35 -45.77
C ARG A 437 9.90 16.48 -45.57
N LYS A 438 9.16 16.41 -44.48
CA LYS A 438 8.32 17.54 -44.03
C LYS A 438 9.19 18.60 -43.35
N ARG A 439 8.72 19.84 -43.34
CA ARG A 439 9.35 20.90 -42.55
C ARG A 439 8.99 20.69 -41.08
N HIS A 440 10.00 20.53 -40.23
CA HIS A 440 9.83 20.49 -38.78
C HIS A 440 9.69 21.90 -38.21
N GLU A 441 8.88 22.05 -37.17
CA GLU A 441 8.87 23.25 -36.35
C GLU A 441 10.12 23.24 -35.48
N SER A 442 10.96 24.27 -35.62
CA SER A 442 12.24 24.32 -34.93
C SER A 442 12.06 24.66 -33.45
N VAL A 443 12.40 23.72 -32.56
CA VAL A 443 12.41 23.95 -31.11
C VAL A 443 13.84 24.18 -30.63
N TYR A 444 14.07 25.32 -29.99
CA TYR A 444 15.37 25.66 -29.41
C TYR A 444 15.47 25.08 -28.01
N ILE A 445 16.35 24.09 -27.83
CA ILE A 445 16.59 23.47 -26.53
C ILE A 445 17.86 24.04 -25.90
N GLY A 446 17.72 24.50 -24.65
CA GLY A 446 18.82 24.95 -23.80
C GLY A 446 18.77 26.44 -23.46
N GLU A 447 19.42 26.79 -22.37
CA GLU A 447 19.71 28.19 -22.04
C GLU A 447 21.07 28.56 -22.63
N LEU A 448 21.14 29.69 -23.34
CA LEU A 448 22.39 30.23 -23.85
C LEU A 448 22.90 31.35 -22.93
N PRO A 449 23.98 31.14 -22.16
CA PRO A 449 24.56 32.19 -21.36
C PRO A 449 25.16 33.27 -22.25
N ILE A 450 24.85 34.54 -21.96
CA ILE A 450 25.32 35.71 -22.73
C ILE A 450 26.85 35.71 -22.88
N LYS A 451 27.59 35.28 -21.83
CA LYS A 451 29.06 35.20 -21.83
C LYS A 451 29.63 34.20 -22.84
N VAL A 452 28.93 33.09 -23.09
CA VAL A 452 29.35 32.07 -24.06
C VAL A 452 29.13 32.61 -25.47
N LEU A 453 27.98 33.23 -25.71
CA LEU A 453 27.64 33.83 -26.99
C LEU A 453 28.59 34.98 -27.36
N THR A 454 28.98 35.84 -26.43
CA THR A 454 29.96 36.91 -26.71
C THR A 454 31.31 36.34 -27.14
N LYS A 455 31.81 35.31 -26.44
CA LYS A 455 33.08 34.66 -26.79
C LYS A 455 33.04 33.99 -28.17
N ALA A 456 31.90 33.38 -28.53
CA ALA A 456 31.70 32.77 -29.85
C ALA A 456 31.73 33.81 -30.98
N ILE A 457 31.14 34.99 -30.76
CA ILE A 457 31.15 36.08 -31.74
C ILE A 457 32.54 36.72 -31.88
N GLU A 458 33.27 36.90 -30.76
CA GLU A 458 34.65 37.40 -30.77
C GLU A 458 35.62 36.49 -31.53
N THR A 459 35.41 35.16 -31.44
CA THR A 459 36.23 34.15 -32.14
C THR A 459 36.16 34.29 -33.68
N GLU A 460 35.06 34.84 -34.20
CA GLU A 460 34.84 35.11 -35.62
C GLU A 460 35.36 36.49 -36.07
N ASN A 461 36.19 37.14 -35.24
CA ASN A 461 36.73 38.49 -35.45
C ASN A 461 35.65 39.58 -35.62
N ILE A 462 34.52 39.45 -34.92
CA ILE A 462 33.47 40.46 -34.85
C ILE A 462 33.60 41.15 -33.49
N ASP A 463 33.60 42.49 -33.47
CA ASP A 463 33.62 43.25 -32.22
C ASP A 463 32.33 43.03 -31.43
N VAL A 464 32.45 42.95 -30.11
CA VAL A 464 31.33 42.70 -29.19
C VAL A 464 31.41 43.64 -28.00
N LYS A 465 30.27 44.22 -27.62
CA LYS A 465 30.09 44.99 -26.39
C LYS A 465 28.77 44.62 -25.75
N ILE A 466 28.74 44.48 -24.43
CA ILE A 466 27.50 44.23 -23.68
C ILE A 466 27.01 45.57 -23.14
N VAL A 467 25.79 45.96 -23.50
CA VAL A 467 25.14 47.19 -23.01
C VAL A 467 23.76 46.80 -22.46
N ASN A 468 23.55 47.00 -21.15
CA ASN A 468 22.27 46.71 -20.47
C ASN A 468 21.70 45.31 -20.75
N GLY A 469 22.55 44.27 -20.75
CA GLY A 469 22.14 42.89 -21.02
C GLY A 469 21.87 42.57 -22.50
N THR A 470 22.08 43.51 -23.42
CA THR A 470 22.03 43.31 -24.87
C THR A 470 23.44 43.23 -25.44
N ILE A 471 23.68 42.25 -26.31
CA ILE A 471 24.94 42.10 -27.03
C ILE A 471 24.89 43.01 -28.24
N VAL A 472 25.82 43.95 -28.35
CA VAL A 472 25.99 44.86 -29.47
C VAL A 472 27.25 44.44 -30.22
N CYS A 473 27.14 44.14 -31.52
CA CYS A 473 28.26 43.64 -32.31
C CYS A 473 28.34 44.27 -33.70
N ALA A 474 29.46 44.06 -34.39
CA ALA A 474 29.75 44.64 -35.71
C ALA A 474 29.67 46.17 -35.72
N ASN A 475 30.45 46.82 -34.85
CA ASN A 475 30.58 48.25 -34.66
C ASN A 475 29.25 48.95 -34.39
N GLY A 476 28.37 48.30 -33.62
CA GLY A 476 27.07 48.86 -33.24
C GLY A 476 25.95 48.66 -34.27
N THR A 477 26.17 47.87 -35.33
CA THR A 477 25.17 47.68 -36.40
C THR A 477 24.21 46.52 -36.16
N ILE A 478 24.53 45.63 -35.21
CA ILE A 478 23.74 44.44 -34.87
C ILE A 478 23.57 44.37 -33.35
N THR A 479 22.37 44.01 -32.90
CA THR A 479 22.03 43.80 -31.48
C THR A 479 21.36 42.46 -31.29
N VAL A 480 21.77 41.72 -30.26
CA VAL A 480 21.16 40.45 -29.84
C VAL A 480 20.64 40.60 -28.40
N SER A 481 19.33 40.47 -28.22
CA SER A 481 18.65 40.61 -26.91
C SER A 481 17.85 39.36 -26.56
N LYS A 482 17.80 39.00 -25.26
CA LYS A 482 16.92 37.96 -24.72
C LYS A 482 15.58 38.59 -24.32
N GLU A 483 14.47 38.05 -24.81
CA GLU A 483 13.12 38.46 -24.40
C GLU A 483 12.67 37.61 -23.19
N PRO A 484 12.09 38.21 -22.14
CA PRO A 484 11.53 37.46 -21.03
C PRO A 484 10.22 36.78 -21.48
N SER A 485 10.31 35.48 -21.73
CA SER A 485 9.17 34.60 -22.02
C SER A 485 9.47 33.21 -21.45
N ASP A 486 8.43 32.41 -21.23
CA ASP A 486 8.55 31.04 -20.70
C ASP A 486 9.45 30.13 -21.57
N VAL A 487 9.58 30.46 -22.86
CA VAL A 487 10.60 29.93 -23.77
C VAL A 487 11.62 31.03 -24.06
N PRO A 488 12.93 30.81 -23.82
CA PRO A 488 13.96 31.84 -24.02
C PRO A 488 14.06 32.21 -25.50
N LYS A 489 13.51 33.38 -25.87
CA LYS A 489 13.60 33.92 -27.24
C LYS A 489 14.77 34.88 -27.36
N PHE A 490 15.65 34.64 -28.33
CA PHE A 490 16.71 35.57 -28.71
C PHE A 490 16.33 36.30 -29.98
N ILE A 491 16.38 37.63 -29.95
CA ILE A 491 16.05 38.48 -31.08
C ILE A 491 17.35 39.10 -31.61
N VAL A 492 17.68 38.79 -32.86
CA VAL A 492 18.79 39.42 -33.59
C VAL A 492 18.22 40.55 -34.44
N ARG A 493 18.57 41.80 -34.14
CA ARG A 493 18.17 43.00 -34.89
C ARG A 493 19.40 43.66 -35.50
N GLY A 494 19.30 44.18 -36.72
CA GLY A 494 20.41 44.87 -37.37
C GLY A 494 20.22 45.03 -38.88
N ARG A 495 21.18 45.70 -39.52
CA ARG A 495 21.20 45.85 -40.99
C ARG A 495 21.60 44.52 -41.65
N MET A 496 20.89 44.11 -42.70
CA MET A 496 21.18 42.87 -43.45
C MET A 496 22.49 42.96 -44.23
N ASN A 497 23.61 42.72 -43.56
CA ASN A 497 24.95 42.65 -44.13
C ASN A 497 25.58 41.27 -43.87
N LYS A 498 26.79 41.02 -44.41
CA LYS A 498 27.51 39.75 -44.21
C LYS A 498 27.71 39.43 -42.71
N ALA A 499 27.96 40.45 -41.89
CA ALA A 499 28.11 40.29 -40.45
C ALA A 499 26.79 39.86 -39.78
N PHE A 500 25.64 40.37 -40.22
CA PHE A 500 24.32 39.99 -39.71
C PHE A 500 24.02 38.51 -39.94
N PHE A 501 24.29 38.01 -41.15
CA PHE A 501 24.11 36.58 -41.43
C PHE A 501 25.08 35.70 -40.65
N LYS A 502 26.33 36.16 -40.43
CA LYS A 502 27.29 35.47 -39.57
C LYS A 502 26.83 35.42 -38.11
N VAL A 503 26.45 36.55 -37.52
CA VAL A 503 25.96 36.63 -36.13
C VAL A 503 24.71 35.78 -35.96
N ARG A 504 23.76 35.83 -36.90
CA ARG A 504 22.57 34.97 -36.88
C ARG A 504 22.93 33.48 -36.92
N LYS A 505 23.92 33.10 -37.74
CA LYS A 505 24.41 31.73 -37.84
C LYS A 505 25.06 31.27 -36.53
N ILE A 506 25.94 32.10 -35.94
CA ILE A 506 26.57 31.82 -34.65
C ILE A 506 25.51 31.64 -33.56
N VAL A 507 24.55 32.55 -33.45
CA VAL A 507 23.44 32.45 -32.49
C VAL A 507 22.66 31.14 -32.69
N ALA A 508 22.34 30.76 -33.94
CA ALA A 508 21.62 29.53 -34.24
C ALA A 508 22.44 28.26 -33.91
N GLU A 509 23.75 28.27 -34.15
CA GLU A 509 24.67 27.16 -33.84
C GLU A 509 24.86 26.94 -32.34
N GLN A 510 24.60 27.96 -31.51
CA GLN A 510 24.68 27.83 -30.05
C GLN A 510 23.48 27.09 -29.43
N PHE A 511 22.42 26.85 -30.18
CA PHE A 511 21.28 26.07 -29.71
C PHE A 511 21.23 24.70 -30.37
N CYS A 512 20.77 23.71 -29.62
CA CYS A 512 20.31 22.47 -30.23
C CYS A 512 18.93 22.74 -30.82
N ILE A 513 18.89 22.85 -32.15
CA ILE A 513 17.65 22.99 -32.92
C ILE A 513 17.14 21.57 -33.17
N LEU A 514 15.98 21.23 -32.58
CA LEU A 514 15.19 20.06 -32.95
C LEU A 514 14.28 20.39 -34.14
#